data_AF-A0AB39Y624-F1
#
_entry.id   AF-A0AB39Y624-F1
#
_cell.length_a   1.000
_cell.length_b   1.000
_cell.length_c   1.000
_cell.angle_alpha   90.00
_cell.angle_beta   90.00
_cell.angle_gamma   90.00
#
_symmetry.space_group_name_H-M   'P 1'
#
loop_
_entity.id
_entity.type
_entity.pdbx_description
1 polymer ?
#
loop_
_entity_poly.entity_id
_entity_poly.type
_entity_poly.pdbx_seq_one_letter_code
_entity_poly.pdbx_strand_id
1 'polypeptide(L)'
;MTAPGNVEAWQRVESRPDLVAYLLLLSAEDGAARADRGVDGFLWGWVTVLDRHLDAAASLGGGWRGLACQLYRARTAEPRRDPALAEPPTDEDAVSDAADLRRYLATLAVDFARDRREMRARAARGLWAGDGGSWAHGTPHAWFDAWAAWLAATPHAHELEPVTWRSVAQQLGAAQVYE
;
A
#
# COMPACT_ATOMS: atom_id res chain seq x y z
N MET A 1 -29.33 17.55 -19.52
CA MET A 1 -28.25 18.28 -18.83
C MET A 1 -27.55 17.31 -17.90
N THR A 2 -26.44 16.72 -18.35
CA THR A 2 -25.53 15.92 -17.53
C THR A 2 -24.73 16.87 -16.65
N ALA A 3 -24.70 16.65 -15.33
CA ALA A 3 -23.86 17.40 -14.41
C ALA A 3 -22.38 17.28 -14.86
N PRO A 4 -21.54 18.33 -14.67
CA PRO A 4 -20.10 18.22 -14.95
C PRO A 4 -19.55 17.03 -14.15
N GLY A 5 -18.96 16.07 -14.87
CA GLY A 5 -18.50 14.81 -14.31
C GLY A 5 -17.53 15.04 -13.16
N ASN A 6 -17.87 14.50 -12.00
CA ASN A 6 -17.01 14.58 -10.82
C ASN A 6 -15.74 13.76 -11.09
N VAL A 7 -14.63 14.44 -11.38
CA VAL A 7 -13.32 13.82 -11.61
C VAL A 7 -12.86 13.19 -10.28
N GLU A 8 -12.56 11.90 -10.29
CA GLU A 8 -12.07 11.20 -9.10
C GLU A 8 -10.68 11.75 -8.71
N ALA A 9 -10.40 11.88 -7.41
CA ALA A 9 -9.20 12.57 -6.92
C ALA A 9 -7.89 11.97 -7.48
N TRP A 10 -7.81 10.64 -7.66
CA TRP A 10 -6.65 9.97 -8.23
C TRP A 10 -6.33 10.40 -9.67
N GLN A 11 -7.33 10.87 -10.44
CA GLN A 11 -7.15 11.28 -11.83
C GLN A 11 -6.29 12.55 -11.94
N ARG A 12 -6.20 13.33 -10.86
CA ARG A 12 -5.41 14.57 -10.77
C ARG A 12 -3.96 14.35 -10.33
N VAL A 13 -3.59 13.12 -9.99
CA VAL A 13 -2.23 12.81 -9.51
C VAL A 13 -1.28 12.74 -10.71
N GLU A 14 -0.37 13.70 -10.82
CA GLU A 14 0.59 13.77 -11.94
C GLU A 14 2.05 13.78 -11.46
N SER A 15 2.27 14.13 -10.20
CA SER A 15 3.57 14.32 -9.59
C SER A 15 3.67 13.69 -8.21
N ARG A 16 4.89 13.60 -7.68
CA ARG A 16 5.13 13.17 -6.29
C ARG A 16 4.36 14.01 -5.26
N PRO A 17 4.38 15.36 -5.29
CA PRO A 17 3.54 16.17 -4.40
C PRO A 17 2.05 15.85 -4.49
N ASP A 18 1.53 15.55 -5.68
CA ASP A 18 0.12 15.18 -5.84
C ASP A 18 -0.17 13.81 -5.21
N LEU A 19 0.76 12.85 -5.32
CA LEU A 19 0.61 11.56 -4.65
C LEU A 19 0.62 11.73 -3.13
N VAL A 20 1.52 12.56 -2.58
CA VAL A 20 1.53 12.88 -1.14
C VAL A 20 0.18 13.44 -0.69
N ALA A 21 -0.34 14.45 -1.41
CA ALA A 21 -1.66 15.02 -1.12
C ALA A 21 -2.78 13.97 -1.23
N TYR A 22 -2.69 13.08 -2.21
CA TYR A 22 -3.66 12.00 -2.40
C TYR A 22 -3.60 10.96 -1.27
N LEU A 23 -2.42 10.55 -0.80
CA LEU A 23 -2.27 9.64 0.34
C LEU A 23 -2.86 10.23 1.62
N LEU A 24 -2.66 11.53 1.88
CA LEU A 24 -3.27 12.23 3.00
C LEU A 24 -4.81 12.29 2.88
N LEU A 25 -5.34 12.43 1.67
CA LEU A 25 -6.78 12.32 1.42
C LEU A 25 -7.28 10.90 1.72
N LEU A 26 -6.57 9.86 1.24
CA LEU A 26 -6.92 8.46 1.50
C LEU A 26 -6.95 8.16 3.01
N SER A 27 -5.93 8.65 3.71
CA SER A 27 -5.84 8.60 5.16
C SER A 27 -7.10 9.20 5.82
N ALA A 28 -7.47 10.43 5.49
CA ALA A 28 -8.64 11.09 6.07
C ALA A 28 -9.97 10.36 5.77
N GLU A 29 -10.13 9.79 4.57
CA GLU A 29 -11.34 9.07 4.17
C GLU A 29 -11.47 7.68 4.83
N ASP A 30 -10.37 6.91 4.89
CA ASP A 30 -10.39 5.55 5.46
C ASP A 30 -10.54 5.56 6.99
N GLY A 31 -10.16 6.64 7.65
CA GLY A 31 -10.49 6.89 9.06
C GLY A 31 -11.99 6.97 9.34
N ALA A 32 -12.82 7.28 8.33
CA ALA A 32 -14.26 7.49 8.49
C ALA A 32 -15.15 6.31 8.03
N ALA A 33 -14.69 5.44 7.11
CA ALA A 33 -15.57 4.53 6.38
C ALA A 33 -15.30 3.03 6.55
N ARG A 34 -14.08 2.58 6.89
CA ARG A 34 -13.70 1.14 6.83
C ARG A 34 -12.67 0.69 7.87
N ALA A 35 -12.88 1.06 9.13
CA ALA A 35 -11.99 0.69 10.25
C ALA A 35 -11.73 -0.82 10.42
N ASP A 36 -12.56 -1.70 9.84
CA ASP A 36 -12.41 -3.16 9.96
C ASP A 36 -11.38 -3.81 9.03
N ARG A 37 -10.90 -3.10 8.00
CA ARG A 37 -9.90 -3.66 7.07
C ARG A 37 -8.51 -3.21 7.48
N GLY A 38 -7.73 -4.10 8.09
CA GLY A 38 -6.32 -3.85 8.39
C GLY A 38 -5.45 -3.70 7.13
N VAL A 39 -4.19 -3.28 7.31
CA VAL A 39 -3.22 -3.11 6.20
C VAL A 39 -3.07 -4.38 5.36
N ASP A 40 -3.01 -5.56 5.98
CA ASP A 40 -3.01 -6.85 5.28
C ASP A 40 -4.20 -7.01 4.33
N GLY A 41 -5.39 -6.58 4.76
CA GLY A 41 -6.60 -6.62 3.95
C GLY A 41 -6.53 -5.69 2.74
N PHE A 42 -5.93 -4.50 2.91
CA PHE A 42 -5.67 -3.58 1.81
C PHE A 42 -4.66 -4.17 0.81
N LEU A 43 -3.54 -4.70 1.31
CA LEU A 43 -2.49 -5.31 0.49
C LEU A 43 -3.03 -6.49 -0.34
N TRP A 44 -3.84 -7.37 0.25
CA TRP A 44 -4.53 -8.44 -0.51
C TRP A 44 -5.54 -7.90 -1.54
N GLY A 45 -6.14 -6.74 -1.27
CA GLY A 45 -6.97 -6.02 -2.24
C GLY A 45 -6.14 -5.56 -3.44
N TRP A 46 -4.95 -5.01 -3.19
CA TRP A 46 -4.03 -4.60 -4.24
C TRP A 46 -3.48 -5.80 -5.04
N VAL A 47 -3.12 -6.90 -4.37
CA VAL A 47 -2.78 -8.17 -5.03
C VAL A 47 -3.87 -8.60 -6.02
N THR A 48 -5.14 -8.48 -5.62
CA THR A 48 -6.29 -8.83 -6.48
C THR A 48 -6.42 -7.89 -7.68
N VAL A 49 -6.14 -6.59 -7.49
CA VAL A 49 -6.12 -5.61 -8.58
C VAL A 49 -5.02 -5.93 -9.58
N LEU A 50 -3.82 -6.26 -9.11
CA LEU A 50 -2.70 -6.63 -9.98
C LEU A 50 -2.99 -7.92 -10.75
N ASP A 51 -3.50 -8.97 -10.10
CA ASP A 51 -3.85 -10.26 -10.73
C ASP A 51 -4.83 -10.09 -11.91
N ARG A 52 -5.92 -9.32 -11.71
CA ARG A 52 -6.95 -9.10 -12.74
C ARG A 52 -6.47 -8.25 -13.92
N HIS A 53 -5.36 -7.55 -13.74
CA HIS A 53 -4.84 -6.60 -14.70
C HIS A 53 -3.38 -6.86 -15.02
N LEU A 54 -2.84 -8.09 -14.88
CA LEU A 54 -1.42 -8.35 -15.17
C LEU A 54 -1.02 -7.89 -16.58
N ASP A 55 -1.86 -8.17 -17.58
CA ASP A 55 -1.65 -7.73 -18.97
C ASP A 55 -1.96 -6.25 -19.21
N ALA A 56 -2.72 -5.64 -18.29
CA ALA A 56 -3.15 -4.24 -18.31
C ALA A 56 -2.41 -3.39 -17.26
N ALA A 57 -1.42 -3.94 -16.55
CA ALA A 57 -0.69 -3.24 -15.50
C ALA A 57 0.20 -2.14 -16.12
N ALA A 58 0.63 -2.38 -17.37
CA ALA A 58 1.19 -1.36 -18.25
C ALA A 58 0.17 -0.28 -18.68
N SER A 59 -1.13 -0.61 -18.74
CA SER A 59 -2.21 0.28 -19.21
C SER A 59 -3.02 0.97 -18.10
N LEU A 60 -2.82 0.60 -16.82
CA LEU A 60 -3.31 1.36 -15.66
C LEU A 60 -2.54 2.68 -15.45
N GLY A 61 -1.56 2.97 -16.31
CA GLY A 61 -0.82 4.22 -16.41
C GLY A 61 0.51 4.12 -15.69
N GLY A 62 1.62 4.04 -16.43
CA GLY A 62 2.92 4.30 -15.81
C GLY A 62 2.93 5.67 -15.12
N GLY A 63 3.77 5.84 -14.09
CA GLY A 63 3.86 7.12 -13.37
C GLY A 63 2.91 7.24 -12.17
N TRP A 64 2.89 8.43 -11.58
CA TRP A 64 2.18 8.75 -10.34
C TRP A 64 0.65 8.51 -10.43
N ARG A 65 0.04 8.84 -11.58
CA ARG A 65 -1.41 8.67 -11.79
C ARG A 65 -1.86 7.22 -11.69
N GLY A 66 -1.14 6.30 -12.31
CA GLY A 66 -1.56 4.90 -12.30
C GLY A 66 -1.28 4.22 -10.97
N LEU A 67 -0.25 4.65 -10.23
CA LEU A 67 -0.11 4.27 -8.83
C LEU A 67 -1.34 4.71 -8.02
N ALA A 68 -1.76 5.97 -8.14
CA ALA A 68 -2.96 6.47 -7.45
C ALA A 68 -4.24 5.71 -7.85
N CYS A 69 -4.39 5.36 -9.15
CA CYS A 69 -5.48 4.53 -9.65
C CYS A 69 -5.49 3.12 -9.02
N GLN A 70 -4.32 2.49 -8.89
CA GLN A 70 -4.19 1.18 -8.25
C GLN A 70 -4.60 1.26 -6.78
N LEU A 71 -4.14 2.26 -6.04
CA LEU A 71 -4.52 2.48 -4.64
C LEU A 71 -6.04 2.69 -4.49
N TYR A 72 -6.63 3.50 -5.37
CA TYR A 72 -8.09 3.72 -5.41
C TYR A 72 -8.86 2.39 -5.56
N ARG A 73 -8.47 1.57 -6.53
CA ARG A 73 -9.09 0.26 -6.79
C ARG A 73 -8.85 -0.72 -5.64
N ALA A 74 -7.64 -0.74 -5.07
CA ALA A 74 -7.28 -1.64 -3.98
C ALA A 74 -8.14 -1.41 -2.72
N ARG A 75 -8.51 -0.15 -2.43
CA ARG A 75 -9.39 0.20 -1.29
C ARG A 75 -10.78 -0.43 -1.39
N THR A 76 -11.28 -0.66 -2.60
CA THR A 76 -12.63 -1.16 -2.85
C THR A 76 -12.66 -2.61 -3.34
N ALA A 77 -11.52 -3.19 -3.73
CA ALA A 77 -11.43 -4.56 -4.19
C ALA A 77 -11.69 -5.57 -3.06
N GLU A 78 -12.43 -6.63 -3.34
CA GLU A 78 -12.56 -7.78 -2.43
C GLU A 78 -11.21 -8.53 -2.37
N PRO A 79 -10.58 -8.70 -1.18
CA PRO A 79 -9.26 -9.29 -1.09
C PRO A 79 -9.32 -10.82 -1.30
N ARG A 80 -8.63 -11.31 -2.34
CA ARG A 80 -8.37 -12.74 -2.51
C ARG A 80 -7.05 -13.11 -1.80
N ARG A 81 -7.17 -13.80 -0.67
CA ARG A 81 -6.01 -14.24 0.12
C ARG A 81 -5.45 -15.56 -0.42
N ASP A 82 -4.19 -15.54 -0.83
CA ASP A 82 -3.46 -16.73 -1.22
C ASP A 82 -2.04 -16.69 -0.63
N PRO A 83 -1.86 -17.13 0.63
CA PRO A 83 -0.55 -17.07 1.29
C PRO A 83 0.56 -17.82 0.56
N ALA A 84 0.23 -18.82 -0.27
CA ALA A 84 1.23 -19.53 -1.07
C ALA A 84 1.92 -18.61 -2.09
N LEU A 85 1.26 -17.52 -2.50
CA LEU A 85 1.86 -16.51 -3.34
C LEU A 85 3.05 -15.81 -2.68
N ALA A 86 3.08 -15.72 -1.35
CA ALA A 86 4.15 -15.07 -0.59
C ALA A 86 5.42 -15.94 -0.45
N GLU A 87 5.40 -17.18 -0.95
CA GLU A 87 6.47 -18.16 -0.78
C GLU A 87 7.21 -18.43 -2.11
N PRO A 88 8.55 -18.31 -2.16
CA PRO A 88 9.41 -17.77 -1.10
C PRO A 88 9.22 -16.25 -0.93
N PRO A 89 9.56 -15.70 0.25
CA PRO A 89 9.53 -14.26 0.49
C PRO A 89 10.31 -13.49 -0.58
N THR A 90 9.80 -12.32 -0.95
CA THR A 90 10.43 -11.44 -1.94
C THR A 90 10.84 -10.14 -1.28
N ASP A 91 12.01 -9.63 -1.69
CA ASP A 91 12.57 -8.35 -1.26
C ASP A 91 12.22 -7.25 -2.28
N GLU A 92 12.19 -5.99 -1.85
CA GLU A 92 11.91 -4.85 -2.72
C GLU A 92 12.93 -4.70 -3.86
N ASP A 93 14.19 -5.04 -3.61
CA ASP A 93 15.26 -5.00 -4.63
C ASP A 93 15.05 -6.04 -5.75
N ALA A 94 14.39 -7.16 -5.42
CA ALA A 94 14.07 -8.23 -6.36
C ALA A 94 12.87 -7.90 -7.26
N VAL A 95 12.12 -6.83 -6.98
CA VAL A 95 10.93 -6.45 -7.77
C VAL A 95 11.35 -5.85 -9.10
N SER A 96 11.01 -6.53 -10.19
CA SER A 96 11.30 -6.08 -11.56
C SER A 96 10.05 -5.88 -12.41
N ASP A 97 8.98 -6.64 -12.15
CA ASP A 97 7.73 -6.59 -12.89
C ASP A 97 6.49 -6.59 -11.98
N ALA A 98 5.30 -6.62 -12.60
CA ALA A 98 4.03 -6.62 -11.89
C ALA A 98 3.80 -7.93 -11.10
N ALA A 99 4.34 -9.06 -11.55
CA ALA A 99 4.22 -10.34 -10.86
C ALA A 99 5.10 -10.36 -9.61
N ASP A 100 6.31 -9.81 -9.69
CA ASP A 100 7.20 -9.63 -8.54
C ASP A 100 6.58 -8.67 -7.52
N LEU A 101 6.03 -7.53 -7.95
CA LEU A 101 5.33 -6.62 -7.03
C LEU A 101 4.13 -7.32 -6.38
N ARG A 102 3.41 -8.16 -7.13
CA ARG A 102 2.29 -8.94 -6.57
C ARG A 102 2.77 -9.92 -5.50
N ARG A 103 3.92 -10.57 -5.71
CA ARG A 103 4.55 -11.46 -4.73
C ARG A 103 5.02 -10.68 -3.51
N TYR A 104 5.70 -9.54 -3.70
CA TYR A 104 6.15 -8.66 -2.63
C TYR A 104 4.98 -8.16 -1.76
N LEU A 105 3.89 -7.68 -2.37
CA LEU A 105 2.67 -7.29 -1.65
C LEU A 105 2.05 -8.45 -0.86
N ALA A 106 2.12 -9.68 -1.38
CA ALA A 106 1.66 -10.87 -0.67
C ALA A 106 2.55 -11.19 0.53
N THR A 107 3.88 -11.07 0.39
CA THR A 107 4.85 -11.19 1.50
C THR A 107 4.51 -10.19 2.61
N LEU A 108 4.36 -8.91 2.28
CA LEU A 108 3.97 -7.88 3.24
C LEU A 108 2.62 -8.20 3.90
N ALA A 109 1.63 -8.62 3.13
CA ALA A 109 0.30 -8.93 3.68
C ALA A 109 0.34 -10.11 4.66
N VAL A 110 1.19 -11.11 4.42
CA VAL A 110 1.42 -12.23 5.34
C VAL A 110 2.13 -11.76 6.60
N ASP A 111 3.14 -10.91 6.47
CA ASP A 111 3.89 -10.35 7.60
C ASP A 111 3.01 -9.46 8.48
N PHE A 112 2.25 -8.53 7.92
CA PHE A 112 1.24 -7.74 8.66
C PHE A 112 0.21 -8.62 9.36
N ALA A 113 -0.26 -9.68 8.71
CA ALA A 113 -1.21 -10.60 9.34
C ALA A 113 -0.57 -11.40 10.48
N ARG A 114 0.70 -11.80 10.34
CA ARG A 114 1.48 -12.49 11.37
C ARG A 114 1.68 -11.60 12.58
N ASP A 115 2.17 -10.40 12.36
CA ASP A 115 2.53 -9.48 13.43
C ASP A 115 1.31 -9.02 14.21
N ARG A 116 0.18 -8.79 13.52
CA ARG A 116 -1.10 -8.53 14.19
C ARG A 116 -1.54 -9.68 15.11
N ARG A 117 -1.30 -10.94 14.72
CA ARG A 117 -1.60 -12.11 15.58
C ARG A 117 -0.65 -12.17 16.78
N GLU A 118 0.64 -11.94 16.56
CA GLU A 118 1.65 -11.92 17.62
C GLU A 118 1.36 -10.81 18.65
N MET A 119 1.01 -9.61 18.18
CA MET A 119 0.58 -8.51 19.03
C MET A 119 -0.65 -8.89 19.87
N ARG A 120 -1.72 -9.39 19.24
CA ARG A 120 -2.94 -9.82 19.96
C ARG A 120 -2.63 -10.88 21.01
N ALA A 121 -1.73 -11.82 20.71
CA ALA A 121 -1.29 -12.84 21.65
C ALA A 121 -0.48 -12.26 22.83
N ARG A 122 0.38 -11.26 22.59
CA ARG A 122 1.11 -10.54 23.65
C ARG A 122 0.16 -9.72 24.54
N ALA A 123 -0.77 -8.99 23.95
CA ALA A 123 -1.78 -8.21 24.66
C ALA A 123 -2.65 -9.10 25.56
N ALA A 124 -3.09 -10.27 25.05
CA ALA A 124 -3.84 -11.24 25.84
C ALA A 124 -3.07 -11.79 27.06
N ARG A 125 -1.73 -11.71 27.05
CA ARG A 125 -0.86 -12.10 28.17
C ARG A 125 -0.49 -10.93 29.10
N GLY A 126 -1.05 -9.74 28.87
CA GLY A 126 -0.72 -8.54 29.63
C GLY A 126 0.72 -8.02 29.40
N LEU A 127 1.38 -8.48 28.34
CA LEU A 127 2.70 -8.00 27.97
C LEU A 127 2.55 -6.67 27.22
N TRP A 128 3.37 -5.68 27.58
CA TRP A 128 3.37 -4.39 26.89
C TRP A 128 3.81 -4.57 25.43
N ALA A 129 3.09 -3.94 24.52
CA ALA A 129 3.17 -4.18 23.07
C ALA A 129 4.03 -3.14 22.32
N GLY A 130 4.77 -2.27 23.02
CA GLY A 130 5.27 -1.03 22.45
C GLY A 130 6.74 -0.93 22.01
N ASP A 131 7.62 -1.90 22.26
CA ASP A 131 9.08 -1.75 21.94
C ASP A 131 9.51 -2.50 20.68
N GLY A 132 8.59 -2.89 19.78
CA GLY A 132 9.04 -3.53 18.53
C GLY A 132 7.99 -4.03 17.55
N GLY A 133 6.79 -3.44 17.54
CA GLY A 133 5.69 -3.90 16.68
C GLY A 133 4.60 -2.85 16.45
N SER A 134 4.95 -1.56 16.51
CA SER A 134 4.04 -0.42 16.25
C SER A 134 3.31 -0.55 14.92
N TRP A 135 4.00 -1.05 13.90
CA TRP A 135 3.47 -1.24 12.55
C TRP A 135 2.34 -2.28 12.44
N ALA A 136 2.34 -3.31 13.29
CA ALA A 136 1.44 -4.46 13.24
C ALA A 136 -0.04 -4.16 13.56
N HIS A 137 -0.27 -3.00 14.19
CA HIS A 137 -1.59 -2.53 14.61
C HIS A 137 -2.01 -1.25 13.89
N GLY A 138 -1.20 -0.78 12.94
CA GLY A 138 -1.52 0.34 12.08
C GLY A 138 -2.81 0.07 11.28
N THR A 139 -3.65 1.08 11.20
CA THR A 139 -4.75 1.12 10.24
C THR A 139 -4.18 1.47 8.85
N PRO A 140 -4.88 1.17 7.75
CA PRO A 140 -4.49 1.69 6.43
C PRO A 140 -4.30 3.21 6.44
N HIS A 141 -5.10 3.95 7.21
CA HIS A 141 -4.93 5.39 7.45
C HIS A 141 -3.52 5.72 7.97
N ALA A 142 -3.09 5.10 9.07
CA ALA A 142 -1.79 5.38 9.67
C ALA A 142 -0.64 5.01 8.73
N TRP A 143 -0.81 3.94 7.96
CA TRP A 143 0.16 3.53 6.95
C TRP A 143 0.23 4.51 5.76
N PHE A 144 -0.90 5.06 5.30
CA PHE A 144 -0.91 6.10 4.28
C PHE A 144 -0.27 7.41 4.77
N ASP A 145 -0.49 7.79 6.02
CA ASP A 145 0.16 8.96 6.63
C ASP A 145 1.68 8.77 6.70
N ALA A 146 2.14 7.60 7.17
CA ALA A 146 3.56 7.26 7.22
C ALA A 146 4.20 7.28 5.82
N TRP A 147 3.52 6.70 4.83
CA TRP A 147 3.98 6.72 3.44
C TRP A 147 4.05 8.14 2.87
N ALA A 148 3.03 8.97 3.12
CA ALA A 148 3.00 10.37 2.69
C ALA A 148 4.13 11.19 3.33
N ALA A 149 4.34 11.02 4.63
CA ALA A 149 5.40 11.70 5.38
C ALA A 149 6.79 11.31 4.86
N TRP A 150 7.02 10.01 4.62
CA TRP A 150 8.27 9.54 4.03
C TRP A 150 8.48 10.12 2.63
N LEU A 151 7.48 10.06 1.74
CA LEU A 151 7.59 10.61 0.39
C LEU A 151 7.87 12.12 0.37
N ALA A 152 7.31 12.87 1.32
CA ALA A 152 7.55 14.30 1.47
C ALA A 152 8.95 14.61 2.01
N ALA A 153 9.47 13.78 2.93
CA ALA A 153 10.77 13.95 3.54
C ALA A 153 11.94 13.47 2.66
N THR A 154 11.72 12.50 1.77
CA THR A 154 12.77 11.91 0.93
C THR A 154 13.36 12.95 -0.04
N PRO A 155 14.63 13.39 0.15
CA PRO A 155 15.24 14.42 -0.68
C PRO A 155 15.65 13.90 -2.06
N HIS A 156 15.76 12.58 -2.23
CA HIS A 156 16.37 11.91 -3.38
C HIS A 156 15.30 11.51 -4.40
N ALA A 157 14.58 12.51 -4.94
CA ALA A 157 13.50 12.29 -5.91
C ALA A 157 13.91 11.46 -7.14
N HIS A 158 15.19 11.47 -7.51
CA HIS A 158 15.75 10.73 -8.64
C HIS A 158 15.78 9.20 -8.47
N GLU A 159 15.67 8.69 -7.23
CA GLU A 159 15.58 7.24 -6.98
C GLU A 159 14.14 6.72 -7.10
N LEU A 160 13.16 7.64 -7.02
CA LEU A 160 11.73 7.34 -7.07
C LEU A 160 11.09 7.70 -8.42
N GLU A 161 11.82 8.42 -9.27
CA GLU A 161 11.40 8.82 -10.60
C GLU A 161 12.32 8.19 -11.66
N PRO A 162 11.77 7.49 -12.67
CA PRO A 162 10.35 7.28 -12.93
C PRO A 162 9.69 6.30 -11.94
N VAL A 163 8.37 6.41 -11.76
CA VAL A 163 7.61 5.42 -10.99
C VAL A 163 7.68 4.07 -11.70
N THR A 164 8.45 3.16 -11.13
CA THR A 164 8.62 1.76 -11.54
C THR A 164 8.12 0.82 -10.45
N TRP A 165 7.92 -0.46 -10.80
CA TRP A 165 7.54 -1.49 -9.83
C TRP A 165 8.54 -1.57 -8.66
N ARG A 166 9.85 -1.50 -8.94
CA ARG A 166 10.90 -1.44 -7.92
C ARG A 166 10.77 -0.22 -7.02
N SER A 167 10.62 0.98 -7.59
CA SER A 167 10.47 2.21 -6.79
C SER A 167 9.21 2.19 -5.92
N VAL A 168 8.15 1.49 -6.36
CA VAL A 168 6.95 1.27 -5.55
C VAL A 168 7.27 0.30 -4.42
N ALA A 169 7.96 -0.81 -4.69
CA ALA A 169 8.39 -1.75 -3.65
C ALA A 169 9.23 -1.06 -2.57
N GLN A 170 10.23 -0.26 -2.95
CA GLN A 170 11.07 0.54 -2.04
C GLN A 170 10.27 1.56 -1.24
N GLN A 171 9.30 2.23 -1.87
CA GLN A 171 8.37 3.11 -1.17
C GLN A 171 7.57 2.38 -0.09
N LEU A 172 7.08 1.18 -0.39
CA LEU A 172 6.31 0.36 0.55
C LEU A 172 7.21 -0.20 1.65
N GLY A 173 8.44 -0.60 1.34
CA GLY A 173 9.49 -0.99 2.28
C GLY A 173 9.83 0.12 3.26
N ALA A 174 10.05 1.32 2.74
CA ALA A 174 10.33 2.49 3.57
C ALA A 174 9.10 3.01 4.32
N ALA A 175 7.88 2.79 3.83
CA ALA A 175 6.65 3.04 4.59
C ALA A 175 6.43 2.02 5.73
N GLN A 176 7.21 0.93 5.79
CA GLN A 176 7.21 -0.01 6.91
C GLN A 176 8.08 0.45 8.10
N VAL A 177 8.68 1.66 8.05
CA VAL A 177 9.64 2.11 9.09
C VAL A 177 9.08 1.91 10.50
N TYR A 178 9.89 1.20 11.28
CA TYR A 178 9.83 1.02 12.72
C TYR A 178 9.72 2.38 13.44
N GLU A 179 8.58 2.67 14.07
CA GLU A 179 8.56 3.49 15.28
C GLU A 179 9.01 2.66 16.48
#